data_AF-A0A8H4B262-F1
#
_entry.id   AF-A0A8H4B262-F1
#
_cell.length_a   1.000
_cell.length_b   1.000
_cell.length_c   1.000
_cell.angle_alpha   90.00
_cell.angle_beta   90.00
_cell.angle_gamma   90.00
#
_symmetry.space_group_name_H-M   'P 1'
#
loop_
_entity.id
_entity.type
_entity.pdbx_description
1 polymer ?
#
loop_
_entity_poly.entity_id
_entity_poly.type
_entity_poly.pdbx_seq_one_letter_code
_entity_poly.pdbx_strand_id
1 'polypeptide(L)'
;MKNYFKEPIDFGLINIENSDVQPVPSVRNTDSARYKELFIKDIIPVSSNGAHLCLSGIESHVKCGYVAALNGFTSNGRYFRENIFVVNLRSMSGDSGWSIFSYKNLMLVSLNGILTGAVRNFNDGIIGVITISSILKEVKNLEVVTAP
;
A
#
# COMPACT_ATOMS: atom_id res chain seq x y z
N MET A 1 30.19 13.51 14.64
CA MET A 1 29.30 12.38 14.28
C MET A 1 28.04 12.94 13.63
N LYS A 2 27.57 12.35 12.52
CA LYS A 2 26.24 12.67 11.96
C LYS A 2 25.23 11.77 12.66
N ASN A 3 24.22 12.37 13.28
CA ASN A 3 23.13 11.64 13.93
C ASN A 3 22.02 11.36 12.92
N TYR A 4 21.45 10.15 12.99
CA TYR A 4 20.30 9.74 12.19
C TYR A 4 19.14 9.42 13.12
N PHE A 5 17.93 9.80 12.71
CA PHE A 5 16.72 9.66 13.52
C PHE A 5 15.75 8.72 12.83
N LYS A 6 15.30 7.70 13.57
CA LYS A 6 14.25 6.79 13.10
C LYS A 6 12.90 7.52 13.15
N GLU A 7 12.19 7.54 12.03
CA GLU A 7 10.84 8.10 11.97
C GLU A 7 9.80 7.07 12.42
N PRO A 8 8.66 7.54 12.96
CA PRO A 8 7.48 6.70 13.11
C PRO A 8 7.03 6.11 11.77
N ILE A 9 6.23 5.05 11.86
CA ILE A 9 5.54 4.47 10.71
C ILE A 9 4.69 5.55 10.01
N ASP A 10 4.70 5.53 8.67
CA ASP A 10 4.04 6.55 7.86
C ASP A 10 2.63 6.12 7.46
N PHE A 11 1.65 6.53 8.25
CA PHE A 11 0.24 6.31 7.97
C PHE A 11 -0.61 7.42 8.58
N GLY A 12 -1.83 7.57 8.06
CA GLY A 12 -2.87 8.43 8.63
C GLY A 12 -4.20 7.68 8.65
N LEU A 13 -5.02 7.98 9.66
CA LEU A 13 -6.39 7.48 9.76
C LEU A 13 -7.36 8.65 9.64
N ILE A 14 -8.46 8.43 8.93
CA ILE A 14 -9.54 9.40 8.78
C ILE A 14 -10.75 8.85 9.52
N ASN A 15 -11.24 9.60 10.51
CA ASN A 15 -12.47 9.25 11.22
C ASN A 15 -13.68 9.68 10.37
N ILE A 16 -14.60 8.75 10.11
CA ILE A 16 -15.86 9.02 9.40
C ILE A 16 -16.97 9.12 10.44
N GLU A 17 -17.41 10.33 10.75
CA GLU A 17 -18.48 10.58 11.73
C GLU A 17 -19.89 10.47 11.11
N ASN A 18 -19.99 10.57 9.79
CA ASN A 18 -21.25 10.49 9.08
C ASN A 18 -21.70 9.02 8.94
N SER A 19 -22.79 8.66 9.62
CA SER A 19 -23.39 7.32 9.57
C SER A 19 -23.85 6.89 8.17
N ASP A 20 -24.13 7.84 7.28
CA ASP A 20 -24.57 7.59 5.91
C ASP A 20 -23.39 7.21 5.00
N VAL A 21 -22.16 7.42 5.44
CA VAL A 21 -20.94 7.06 4.72
C VAL A 21 -20.33 5.83 5.37
N GLN A 22 -20.49 4.68 4.72
CA GLN A 22 -19.89 3.42 5.17
C GLN A 22 -18.70 3.06 4.28
N PRO A 23 -17.58 2.58 4.85
CA PRO A 23 -16.49 2.02 4.06
C PRO A 23 -16.98 0.84 3.22
N VAL A 24 -16.69 0.88 1.92
CA VAL A 24 -16.90 -0.26 1.03
C VAL A 24 -15.59 -1.06 0.98
N PRO A 25 -15.61 -2.39 1.15
CA PRO A 25 -14.40 -3.22 1.10
C PRO A 25 -13.93 -3.43 -0.34
N SER A 26 -13.62 -2.34 -1.06
CA SER A 26 -13.20 -2.38 -2.46
C SER A 26 -11.99 -1.49 -2.74
N VAL A 27 -11.18 -1.94 -3.69
CA VAL A 27 -10.11 -1.17 -4.31
C VAL A 27 -10.59 -0.72 -5.69
N ARG A 28 -10.27 0.53 -6.05
CA ARG A 28 -10.63 1.11 -7.33
C ARG A 28 -9.86 0.44 -8.48
N ASN A 29 -10.53 0.16 -9.59
CA ASN A 29 -9.93 -0.39 -10.81
C ASN A 29 -10.61 0.18 -12.07
N THR A 30 -10.67 1.52 -12.13
CA THR A 30 -11.49 2.26 -13.10
C THR A 30 -11.14 2.03 -14.57
N ASP A 31 -9.95 1.51 -14.86
CA ASP A 31 -9.52 1.19 -16.23
C ASP A 31 -10.20 -0.07 -16.76
N SER A 32 -10.67 -0.94 -15.88
CA SER A 32 -11.38 -2.14 -16.27
C SER A 32 -12.82 -1.81 -16.64
N ALA A 33 -13.20 -2.11 -17.88
CA ALA A 33 -14.59 -1.96 -18.32
C ALA A 33 -15.56 -2.88 -17.55
N ARG A 34 -15.07 -4.05 -17.10
CA ARG A 34 -15.89 -5.11 -16.48
C ARG A 34 -15.77 -5.18 -14.97
N TYR A 35 -14.59 -4.89 -14.42
CA TYR A 35 -14.27 -5.05 -13.00
C TYR A 35 -13.75 -3.74 -12.42
N LYS A 36 -14.62 -2.71 -12.40
CA LYS A 36 -14.27 -1.35 -11.93
C LYS A 36 -13.91 -1.27 -10.45
N GLU A 37 -14.31 -2.28 -9.69
CA GLU A 37 -14.04 -2.44 -8.27
C GLU A 37 -13.51 -3.85 -8.01
N LEU A 38 -12.52 -3.93 -7.14
CA LEU A 38 -11.89 -5.18 -6.70
C LEU A 38 -12.18 -5.37 -5.21
N PHE A 39 -12.93 -6.39 -4.85
CA PHE A 39 -13.35 -6.60 -3.48
C PHE A 39 -12.21 -7.16 -2.62
N ILE A 40 -12.01 -6.56 -1.44
CA ILE A 40 -10.99 -6.94 -0.47
C ILE A 40 -11.49 -8.18 0.26
N LYS A 41 -10.90 -9.34 -0.05
CA LYS A 41 -11.30 -10.62 0.55
C LYS A 41 -10.63 -10.86 1.91
N ASP A 42 -9.38 -10.43 2.04
CA ASP A 42 -8.59 -10.59 3.24
C ASP A 42 -7.38 -9.65 3.24
N ILE A 43 -6.58 -9.75 4.30
CA ILE A 43 -5.36 -8.98 4.53
C ILE A 43 -4.11 -9.88 4.59
N ILE A 44 -4.15 -11.04 3.93
CA ILE A 44 -3.03 -11.99 3.96
C ILE A 44 -1.83 -11.35 3.26
N PRO A 45 -0.72 -11.08 3.97
CA PRO A 45 0.43 -10.40 3.37
C PRO A 45 1.19 -11.35 2.45
N VAL A 46 1.76 -10.78 1.39
CA VAL A 46 2.82 -11.48 0.64
C VAL A 46 4.05 -11.67 1.52
N SER A 47 4.72 -12.80 1.36
CA SER A 47 5.83 -13.24 2.23
C SER A 47 7.11 -13.60 1.47
N SER A 48 7.20 -13.25 0.18
CA SER A 48 8.36 -13.55 -0.66
C SER A 48 8.78 -12.36 -1.51
N ASN A 49 10.09 -12.26 -1.75
CA ASN A 49 10.61 -11.45 -2.84
C ASN A 49 10.15 -12.07 -4.18
N GLY A 50 9.82 -11.22 -5.15
CA GLY A 50 9.20 -11.64 -6.40
C GLY A 50 7.68 -11.83 -6.30
N ALA A 51 7.06 -11.66 -5.13
CA ALA A 51 5.60 -11.67 -5.02
C ALA A 51 4.99 -10.48 -5.79
N HIS A 52 3.86 -10.71 -6.44
CA HIS A 52 3.17 -9.70 -7.23
C HIS A 52 2.34 -8.78 -6.33
N LEU A 53 2.56 -7.47 -6.45
CA LEU A 53 1.77 -6.42 -5.79
C LEU A 53 1.37 -5.35 -6.80
N CYS A 54 0.20 -4.79 -6.56
CA CYS A 54 -0.37 -3.70 -7.33
C CYS A 54 -0.68 -2.50 -6.44
N LEU A 55 -0.44 -1.33 -6.97
CA LEU A 55 -0.96 -0.05 -6.51
C LEU A 55 -2.23 0.24 -7.29
N SER A 56 -3.24 0.79 -6.61
CA SER A 56 -4.34 1.52 -7.27
C SER A 56 -4.20 2.97 -6.85
N GLY A 57 -3.91 3.90 -7.77
CA GLY A 57 -3.84 5.36 -7.58
C GLY A 57 -4.99 6.11 -8.30
N ILE A 58 -5.24 7.40 -7.99
CA ILE A 58 -6.12 8.25 -8.82
C ILE A 58 -5.42 8.53 -10.15
N GLU A 59 -4.16 8.95 -10.08
CA GLU A 59 -3.40 9.40 -11.24
C GLU A 59 -2.68 8.25 -11.93
N SER A 60 -2.08 7.34 -11.16
CA SER A 60 -1.38 6.19 -11.72
C SER A 60 -2.32 5.07 -12.14
N HIS A 61 -3.60 5.11 -11.74
CA HIS A 61 -4.54 4.00 -11.90
C HIS A 61 -3.95 2.70 -11.31
N VAL A 62 -4.31 1.53 -11.85
CA VAL A 62 -3.72 0.27 -11.40
C VAL A 62 -2.37 0.04 -12.06
N LYS A 63 -1.31 -0.05 -11.25
CA LYS A 63 0.05 -0.41 -11.67
C LYS A 63 0.56 -1.56 -10.81
N CYS A 64 1.19 -2.53 -11.44
CA CYS A 64 1.70 -3.70 -10.74
C CYS A 64 3.20 -3.88 -10.94
N GLY A 65 3.81 -4.57 -9.99
CA GLY A 65 5.21 -4.95 -9.99
C GLY A 65 5.44 -6.06 -8.98
N TYR A 66 6.68 -6.19 -8.55
CA TYR A 66 7.14 -7.29 -7.73
C TYR A 66 7.85 -6.79 -6.46
N VAL A 67 7.71 -7.54 -5.39
CA VAL A 67 8.43 -7.26 -4.14
C VAL A 67 9.93 -7.46 -4.38
N ALA A 68 10.71 -6.39 -4.26
CA ALA A 68 12.17 -6.44 -4.30
C ALA A 68 12.76 -6.79 -2.93
N ALA A 69 12.14 -6.31 -1.85
CA ALA A 69 12.56 -6.61 -0.48
C ALA A 69 11.40 -6.50 0.52
N LEU A 70 11.37 -7.40 1.51
CA LEU A 70 10.38 -7.39 2.59
C LEU A 70 10.82 -6.59 3.83
N ASN A 71 12.10 -6.22 3.91
CA ASN A 71 12.66 -5.45 5.02
C ASN A 71 13.63 -4.38 4.50
N GLY A 72 13.09 -3.42 3.75
CA GLY A 72 13.84 -2.28 3.26
C GLY A 72 13.85 -1.09 4.22
N PHE A 73 14.49 -0.02 3.77
CA PHE A 73 14.46 1.27 4.44
C PHE A 73 14.39 2.42 3.42
N THR A 74 13.86 3.57 3.83
CA THR A 74 13.96 4.84 3.10
C THR A 74 14.67 5.87 3.96
N SER A 75 15.34 6.85 3.35
CA SER A 75 15.95 7.97 4.07
C SER A 75 15.83 9.27 3.28
N ASN A 76 15.65 10.37 3.99
CA ASN A 76 15.71 11.73 3.45
C ASN A 76 16.94 12.51 3.96
N GLY A 77 18.02 11.78 4.29
CA GLY A 77 19.26 12.34 4.81
C GLY A 77 19.40 12.10 6.31
N ARG A 78 18.77 12.93 7.16
CA ARG A 78 18.86 12.77 8.63
C ARG A 78 17.84 11.82 9.20
N TYR A 79 16.74 11.59 8.49
CA TYR A 79 15.67 10.72 8.95
C TYR A 79 15.62 9.45 8.11
N PHE A 80 15.19 8.36 8.74
CA PHE A 80 14.99 7.09 8.05
C PHE A 80 13.78 6.32 8.58
N ARG A 81 13.15 5.53 7.72
CA ARG A 81 12.13 4.53 8.05
C ARG A 81 12.65 3.16 7.67
N GLU A 82 12.42 2.17 8.51
CA GLU A 82 12.81 0.77 8.31
C GLU A 82 11.58 -0.15 8.32
N ASN A 83 11.76 -1.44 8.05
CA ASN A 83 10.68 -2.44 7.99
C ASN A 83 9.59 -2.09 6.96
N ILE A 84 10.00 -1.51 5.83
CA ILE A 84 9.11 -1.25 4.70
C ILE A 84 9.25 -2.34 3.64
N PHE A 85 8.16 -2.64 2.96
CA PHE A 85 8.23 -3.42 1.72
C PHE A 85 8.74 -2.51 0.61
N VAL A 86 9.64 -3.02 -0.23
CA VAL A 86 10.14 -2.33 -1.41
C VAL A 86 9.62 -3.06 -2.64
N VAL A 87 8.95 -2.35 -3.54
CA VAL A 87 8.30 -2.92 -4.72
C VAL A 87 8.78 -2.19 -5.96
N ASN A 88 9.14 -2.92 -7.02
CA ASN A 88 9.53 -2.33 -8.30
C ASN A 88 8.28 -2.00 -9.13
N LEU A 89 7.64 -0.88 -8.80
CA LEU A 89 6.59 -0.31 -9.62
C LEU A 89 6.67 1.21 -9.61
N ARG A 90 6.13 1.84 -10.64
CA ARG A 90 6.10 3.28 -10.79
C ARG A 90 4.82 3.86 -10.22
N SER A 91 4.94 4.81 -9.30
CA SER A 91 3.85 5.66 -8.83
C SER A 91 3.98 7.10 -9.32
N MET A 92 2.90 7.86 -9.19
CA MET A 92 2.81 9.28 -9.51
C MET A 92 2.69 10.13 -8.24
N SER A 93 2.87 11.44 -8.40
CA SER A 93 2.64 12.39 -7.29
C SER A 93 1.17 12.35 -6.92
N GLY A 94 0.87 12.24 -5.62
CA GLY A 94 -0.51 12.15 -5.14
C GLY A 94 -0.95 10.72 -4.81
N ASP A 95 -0.19 9.69 -5.18
CA ASP A 95 -0.50 8.29 -4.83
C ASP A 95 -0.16 7.92 -3.36
N SER A 96 0.37 8.84 -2.55
CA SER A 96 0.68 8.57 -1.14
C SER A 96 -0.56 8.18 -0.34
N GLY A 97 -0.47 7.11 0.46
CA GLY A 97 -1.58 6.55 1.23
C GLY A 97 -2.50 5.61 0.45
N TRP A 98 -2.29 5.45 -0.86
CA TRP A 98 -3.14 4.60 -1.69
C TRP A 98 -2.89 3.12 -1.48
N SER A 99 -3.91 2.31 -1.78
CA SER A 99 -3.94 0.88 -1.51
C SER A 99 -2.92 0.09 -2.32
N ILE A 100 -2.22 -0.79 -1.63
CA ILE A 100 -1.35 -1.83 -2.19
C ILE A 100 -1.99 -3.19 -1.95
N PHE A 101 -2.14 -4.00 -2.99
CA PHE A 101 -2.87 -5.25 -2.94
C PHE A 101 -2.26 -6.33 -3.84
N SER A 102 -2.65 -7.59 -3.62
CA SER A 102 -2.37 -8.70 -4.53
C SER A 102 -3.68 -9.29 -5.05
N TYR A 103 -3.71 -9.69 -6.33
CA TYR A 103 -4.87 -10.36 -6.89
C TYR A 103 -5.02 -11.78 -6.35
N LYS A 104 -6.24 -12.16 -6.01
CA LYS A 104 -6.65 -13.56 -5.80
C LYS A 104 -7.32 -14.15 -7.03
N ASN A 105 -8.15 -13.33 -7.68
CA ASN A 105 -8.76 -13.61 -8.98
C ASN A 105 -9.13 -12.27 -9.65
N LEU A 106 -9.93 -12.30 -10.71
CA LEU A 106 -10.30 -11.09 -11.48
C LEU A 106 -11.16 -10.08 -10.71
N MET A 107 -11.73 -10.44 -9.56
CA MET A 107 -12.63 -9.59 -8.76
C MET A 107 -12.20 -9.45 -7.29
N LEU A 108 -11.35 -10.35 -6.78
CA LEU A 108 -10.97 -10.43 -5.38
C LEU A 108 -9.48 -10.14 -5.18
N VAL A 109 -9.16 -9.41 -4.12
CA VAL A 109 -7.79 -9.03 -3.75
C VAL A 109 -7.51 -9.26 -2.27
N SER A 110 -6.23 -9.43 -1.93
CA SER A 110 -5.73 -9.26 -0.57
C SER A 110 -5.17 -7.85 -0.41
N LEU A 111 -5.64 -7.10 0.59
CA LEU A 111 -5.05 -5.81 0.92
C LEU A 111 -3.74 -6.02 1.69
N ASN A 112 -2.64 -5.53 1.13
CA ASN A 112 -1.29 -5.77 1.66
C ASN A 112 -0.72 -4.56 2.38
N GLY A 113 -1.06 -3.33 1.96
CA GLY A 113 -0.53 -2.12 2.59
C GLY A 113 -0.99 -0.83 1.94
N ILE A 114 -0.25 0.23 2.26
CA ILE A 114 -0.40 1.56 1.67
C ILE A 114 0.94 2.07 1.13
N LEU A 115 0.90 2.91 0.09
CA LEU A 115 2.08 3.58 -0.44
C LEU A 115 2.58 4.65 0.53
N THR A 116 3.87 4.61 0.93
CA THR A 116 4.49 5.67 1.75
C THR A 116 5.38 6.61 0.93
N GLY A 117 6.12 6.07 -0.05
CA GLY A 117 7.06 6.89 -0.81
C GLY A 117 7.52 6.20 -2.08
N ALA A 118 8.18 6.97 -2.95
CA ALA A 118 8.65 6.47 -4.23
C ALA A 118 9.92 7.17 -4.70
N VAL A 119 10.73 6.44 -5.45
CA VAL A 119 11.89 6.97 -6.18
C VAL A 119 11.61 6.86 -7.68
N ARG A 120 11.57 8.01 -8.36
CA ARG A 120 11.16 8.11 -9.78
C ARG A 120 12.30 7.98 -10.78
N ASN A 121 13.55 8.01 -10.33
CA ASN A 121 14.73 8.00 -11.21
C ASN A 121 15.14 6.60 -11.69
N PHE A 122 14.31 5.59 -11.43
CA PHE A 122 14.51 4.22 -11.92
C PHE A 122 13.51 3.94 -13.05
N ASN A 123 13.95 3.26 -14.11
CA ASN A 123 13.13 2.99 -15.31
C ASN A 123 11.76 2.41 -14.97
N ASP A 124 11.71 1.46 -14.02
CA ASP A 124 10.48 0.79 -13.59
C ASP A 124 9.84 1.41 -12.34
N GLY A 125 10.50 2.42 -11.74
CA GLY A 125 10.13 2.99 -10.45
C GLY A 125 10.38 2.05 -9.26
N ILE A 126 10.52 2.64 -8.08
CA ILE A 126 10.58 1.90 -6.82
C ILE A 126 9.65 2.60 -5.84
N ILE A 127 8.81 1.83 -5.16
CA ILE A 127 7.98 2.32 -4.07
C ILE A 127 8.34 1.66 -2.74
N GLY A 128 8.08 2.39 -1.66
CA GLY A 128 8.01 1.88 -0.31
C GLY A 128 6.56 1.65 0.11
N VAL A 129 6.30 0.54 0.79
CA VAL A 129 4.97 0.14 1.24
C VAL A 129 4.98 -0.10 2.75
N ILE A 130 4.01 0.49 3.43
CA ILE A 130 3.70 0.19 4.82
C ILE A 130 2.63 -0.88 4.84
N THR A 131 2.91 -2.03 5.48
CA THR A 131 1.97 -3.15 5.48
C THR A 131 0.77 -2.88 6.38
N ILE A 132 -0.39 -3.44 6.03
CA ILE A 132 -1.57 -3.42 6.90
C ILE A 132 -1.25 -4.02 8.27
N SER A 133 -0.48 -5.11 8.32
CA SER A 133 -0.07 -5.73 9.57
C SER A 133 0.75 -4.81 10.47
N SER A 134 1.56 -3.91 9.90
CA SER A 134 2.32 -2.92 10.66
C SER A 134 1.39 -1.86 11.25
N ILE A 135 0.39 -1.40 10.49
CA ILE A 135 -0.60 -0.42 10.96
C ILE A 135 -1.46 -1.00 12.09
N LEU A 136 -1.95 -2.23 11.93
CA LEU A 136 -2.79 -2.89 12.94
C LEU A 136 -2.04 -3.19 14.25
N LYS A 137 -0.71 -3.30 14.22
CA LYS A 137 0.11 -3.41 15.44
C LYS A 137 0.16 -2.10 16.23
N GLU A 138 0.14 -0.98 15.54
CA GLU A 138 0.18 0.36 16.15
C GLU A 138 -1.21 0.80 16.66
N VAL A 139 -2.29 0.31 16.04
CA VAL A 139 -3.67 0.74 16.35
C VAL A 139 -4.53 -0.44 16.81
N LYS A 140 -4.71 -0.56 18.14
CA LYS A 140 -5.27 -1.74 18.81
C LYS A 140 -6.75 -2.05 18.52
N ASN A 141 -7.52 -1.11 17.97
CA ASN A 141 -8.97 -1.26 17.71
C ASN A 141 -9.34 -0.90 16.27
N LEU A 142 -8.41 -1.10 15.33
CA LEU A 142 -8.68 -0.93 13.91
C LEU A 142 -8.98 -2.29 13.29
N GLU A 143 -10.05 -2.37 12.51
CA GLU A 143 -10.38 -3.55 11.72
C GLU A 143 -10.50 -3.16 10.26
N VAL A 144 -10.01 -4.02 9.37
CA VAL A 144 -10.17 -3.83 7.93
C VAL A 144 -11.51 -4.43 7.52
N VAL A 145 -12.37 -3.63 6.90
CA VAL A 145 -13.62 -4.09 6.31
C VAL A 145 -13.30 -5.00 5.12
N THR A 146 -13.84 -6.22 5.12
CA THR A 146 -13.62 -7.22 4.06
C THR A 146 -14.96 -7.67 3.46
N ALA A 147 -14.90 -8.14 2.23
CA ALA A 147 -16.04 -8.71 1.53
C ALA A 147 -16.29 -10.17 1.98
N PRO A 148 -17.57 -10.62 1.98
CA PRO A 148 -17.97 -11.96 2.38
C PRO A 148 -17.26 -13.09 1.64
#